data_AF-A0A3S2VZF4-F1
#
_entry.id   AF-A0A3S2VZF4-F1
#
_cell.length_a   1.000
_cell.length_b   1.000
_cell.length_c   1.000
_cell.angle_alpha   90.00
_cell.angle_beta   90.00
_cell.angle_gamma   90.00
#
_symmetry.space_group_name_H-M   'P 1'
#
loop_
_entity.id
_entity.type
_entity.pdbx_description
1 polymer ?
#
loop_
_entity_poly.entity_id
_entity_poly.type
_entity_poly.pdbx_seq_one_letter_code
_entity_poly.pdbx_strand_id
1 'polypeptide(L)' 'EGVLNAETGRAFREAILARGGSREPMVLFVDFRGREPSIDALLRHSGLTEGAAA' A
#
# COMPACT_ATOMS: atom_id res chain seq x y z
N GLU A 1 -6.61 -10.39 -11.21
CA GLU A 1 -7.59 -9.31 -10.97
C GLU A 1 -6.98 -7.95 -11.30
N GLY A 2 -7.78 -6.95 -11.66
CA GLY A 2 -7.30 -5.64 -12.13
C GLY A 2 -7.49 -4.51 -11.11
N VAL A 3 -7.08 -3.30 -11.50
CA VAL A 3 -7.11 -2.08 -10.65
C VAL A 3 -8.51 -1.72 -10.15
N LEU A 4 -9.56 -2.03 -10.92
CA LEU A 4 -10.96 -1.71 -10.61
C LEU A 4 -11.73 -2.86 -9.92
N ASN A 5 -11.02 -3.75 -9.22
CA ASN A 5 -11.67 -4.80 -8.43
C ASN A 5 -12.48 -4.19 -7.26
N ALA A 6 -13.79 -4.47 -7.21
CA ALA A 6 -14.70 -3.94 -6.20
C ALA A 6 -14.45 -4.48 -4.78
N GLU A 7 -14.03 -5.74 -4.65
CA GLU A 7 -13.66 -6.33 -3.37
C GLU A 7 -12.43 -5.64 -2.76
N THR A 8 -11.38 -5.43 -3.57
CA THR A 8 -10.20 -4.67 -3.17
C THR A 8 -10.57 -3.23 -2.77
N GLY A 9 -11.46 -2.58 -3.53
CA GLY A 9 -11.93 -1.23 -3.20
C GLY A 9 -12.67 -1.16 -1.86
N ARG A 10 -13.54 -2.15 -1.58
CA ARG A 10 -14.26 -2.26 -0.30
C ARG A 10 -13.29 -2.47 0.87
N ALA A 11 -12.33 -3.38 0.71
CA ALA A 11 -11.31 -3.63 1.73
C ALA A 11 -10.48 -2.37 2.02
N PHE A 12 -10.09 -1.61 1.00
CA PHE A 12 -9.32 -0.37 1.18
C PHE A 12 -10.12 0.70 1.93
N ARG A 13 -11.41 0.87 1.59
CA ARG A 13 -12.30 1.79 2.29
C ARG A 13 -12.40 1.45 3.78
N GLU A 14 -12.58 0.19 4.12
CA GLU A 14 -12.84 -0.26 5.50
C GLU A 14 -11.59 -0.29 6.37
N ALA A 15 -10.44 -0.61 5.78
CA ALA A 15 -9.18 -0.72 6.51
C ALA A 15 -8.44 0.63 6.61
N ILE A 16 -8.50 1.48 5.59
CA ILE A 16 -7.73 2.73 5.52
C ILE A 16 -8.64 3.95 5.66
N LEU A 17 -9.52 4.19 4.69
CA LEU A 17 -10.21 5.49 4.56
C LEU A 17 -11.21 5.74 5.70
N ALA A 18 -11.98 4.73 6.09
CA ALA A 18 -13.01 4.86 7.12
C ALA A 18 -12.46 5.00 8.54
N ARG A 19 -11.17 4.72 8.75
CA ARG A 19 -10.55 4.72 10.08
C ARG A 19 -10.07 6.10 10.52
N GLY A 20 -9.83 7.03 9.61
CA GLY A 20 -9.28 8.34 9.94
C GLY A 20 -8.02 8.23 10.82
N GLY A 21 -7.93 9.05 11.87
CA GLY A 21 -6.82 9.02 12.84
C GLY A 21 -7.05 8.11 14.06
N SER A 22 -7.96 7.14 14.00
CA SER A 22 -8.30 6.31 15.16
C SER A 22 -7.25 5.25 15.53
N ARG A 23 -6.32 4.95 14.63
CA ARG A 23 -5.20 4.00 14.81
C ARG A 23 -3.97 4.51 14.08
N GLU A 24 -2.80 4.06 14.52
CA GLU A 24 -1.53 4.36 13.86
C GLU A 24 -1.53 3.94 12.39
N PRO A 25 -1.09 4.82 11.45
CA PRO A 25 -1.13 4.54 10.02
C PRO A 25 -0.42 3.25 9.60
N MET A 26 0.70 2.92 10.26
CA MET A 26 1.45 1.69 9.96
C MET A 26 0.64 0.43 10.25
N VAL A 27 -0.16 0.43 11.32
CA VAL A 27 -1.01 -0.70 11.67
C VAL A 27 -2.11 -0.87 10.63
N LEU A 28 -2.76 0.24 10.23
CA LEU A 28 -3.79 0.22 9.17
C LEU A 28 -3.22 -0.30 7.84
N PHE A 29 -2.01 0.12 7.49
CA PHE A 29 -1.33 -0.35 6.29
C PHE A 29 -1.06 -1.85 6.33
N VAL A 30 -0.49 -2.38 7.42
CA VAL A 30 -0.18 -3.81 7.54
C VAL A 30 -1.47 -4.63 7.51
N ASP A 31 -2.52 -4.20 8.21
CA ASP A 31 -3.82 -4.88 8.21
C ASP A 31 -4.43 -4.99 6.80
N PHE A 32 -4.32 -3.93 5.99
CA PHE A 32 -4.81 -3.94 4.61
C PHE A 32 -3.87 -4.69 3.65
N ARG A 33 -2.56 -4.49 3.77
CA ARG A 33 -1.55 -4.95 2.79
C ARG A 33 -1.07 -6.37 3.07
N GLY A 34 -1.25 -6.86 4.30
CA GLY A 34 -0.75 -8.14 4.81
C GLY A 34 0.76 -8.18 5.11
N ARG A 35 1.44 -7.04 4.97
CA ARG A 35 2.89 -6.88 5.20
C ARG A 35 3.25 -5.42 5.40
N GLU A 36 4.45 -5.19 5.92
CA GLU A 36 5.05 -3.86 5.97
C GLU A 36 5.29 -3.27 4.57
N PRO A 37 5.31 -1.94 4.43
CA PRO A 37 5.62 -1.28 3.17
C PRO A 37 7.07 -1.59 2.76
N SER A 38 7.30 -1.67 1.45
CA SER A 38 8.66 -1.73 0.89
C SER A 38 8.81 -0.57 -0.09
N ILE A 39 9.99 0.04 -0.10
CA ILE A 39 10.35 1.14 -1.00
C ILE A 39 10.42 0.69 -2.47
N ASP A 40 10.58 -0.62 -2.74
CA ASP A 40 10.80 -1.14 -4.10
C ASP A 40 9.69 -0.75 -5.07
N ALA A 41 8.44 -0.69 -4.60
CA ALA A 41 7.30 -0.29 -5.43
C ALA A 41 7.42 1.16 -5.89
N LEU A 42 7.87 2.05 -5.00
CA LEU A 42 8.14 3.44 -5.33
C LEU A 42 9.31 3.54 -6.30
N LEU A 43 10.42 2.86 -6.02
CA LEU A 43 11.61 2.90 -6.89
C LEU A 43 11.30 2.41 -8.32
N ARG A 44 10.54 1.32 -8.47
CA ARG A 44 10.11 0.84 -9.80
C ARG A 44 9.25 1.87 -10.51
N HIS A 45 8.30 2.48 -9.81
CA HIS A 45 7.41 3.46 -10.40
C HIS A 45 8.14 4.77 -10.78
N SER A 46 9.16 5.14 -10.01
CA SER A 46 10.01 6.30 -10.28
C SER A 46 11.12 6.04 -11.30
N GLY A 47 11.25 4.82 -11.83
CA GLY A 47 12.35 4.47 -12.75
C GLY A 47 13.73 4.39 -12.08
N LEU A 48 13.79 4.26 -10.76
CA LEU A 48 15.01 4.28 -9.95
C LEU A 48 15.54 2.88 -9.61
N THR A 49 15.06 1.84 -10.30
CA THR A 49 15.42 0.44 -9.99
C THR A 49 16.70 -0.05 -10.67
N GLU A 50 17.23 0.67 -11.67
CA GLU A 50 18.42 0.25 -12.44
C GLU A 50 19.74 0.95 -12.01
N GLY A 51 19.77 1.64 -10.87
CA GLY A 51 20.93 2.47 -10.46
C GLY A 51 21.53 2.19 -9.08
N ALA A 52 21.03 1.22 -8.30
CA ALA A 52 21.54 0.94 -6.95
C ALA A 52 22.67 -0.10 -6.91
N ALA A 53 23.38 -0.29 -8.03
CA ALA A 53 24.58 -1.10 -8.15
C ALA A 53 25.66 -0.31 -8.92
N ALA A 54 26.34 0.57 -8.20
CA ALA A 54 27.70 1.03 -8.47
C ALA A 54 28.46 1.00 -7.15
#